data_AF-A0A968BVY7-F1
#
_entry.id   AF-A0A968BVY7-F1
#
_cell.length_a   1.000
_cell.length_b   1.000
_cell.length_c   1.000
_cell.angle_alpha   90.00
_cell.angle_beta   90.00
_cell.angle_gamma   90.00
#
_symmetry.space_group_name_H-M   'P 1'
#
loop_
_entity.id
_entity.type
_entity.pdbx_description
1 polymer ?
#
loop_
_entity_poly.entity_id
_entity_poly.type
_entity_poly.pdbx_seq_one_letter_code
_entity_poly.pdbx_strand_id
1 'polypeptide(L)'
;MSKLNLFLLGPPRVQVDQRYLEITRRKTLALLVYLAGSGERQQRETLATLLWPGLDQRQARAALRRGLSELNKRLGKGWLAADRESVGLGQEAD
;
A
#
# COMPACT_ATOMS: atom_id res chain seq x y z
N MET A 1 -16.07 3.63 12.41
CA MET A 1 -14.81 4.14 11.84
C MET A 1 -13.75 3.08 11.99
N SER A 2 -13.26 2.55 10.88
CA SER A 2 -12.13 1.61 10.92
C SER A 2 -10.82 2.40 10.92
N LYS A 3 -9.83 2.00 11.74
CA LYS A 3 -8.58 2.73 11.96
C LYS A 3 -7.36 1.90 11.57
N LEU A 4 -6.50 2.46 10.73
CA LEU A 4 -5.19 1.91 10.35
C LEU A 4 -4.10 2.60 11.18
N ASN A 5 -3.37 1.83 11.97
CA ASN A 5 -2.20 2.32 12.69
C ASN A 5 -0.92 1.69 12.12
N LEU A 6 0.10 2.51 11.90
CA LEU A 6 1.43 2.08 11.49
C LEU A 6 2.44 2.43 12.58
N PHE A 7 3.16 1.42 13.06
CA PHE A 7 4.23 1.60 14.04
C PHE A 7 5.57 1.40 13.33
N LEU A 8 6.27 2.50 13.07
CA LEU A 8 7.46 2.52 12.20
C LEU A 8 8.77 2.79 12.95
N LEU A 9 8.70 3.23 14.21
CA LEU A 9 9.87 3.45 15.07
C LEU A 9 10.25 2.14 15.75
N GLY A 10 11.02 1.32 15.03
CA GLY A 10 11.36 -0.06 15.37
C GLY A 10 10.94 -1.01 14.24
N PRO A 11 10.85 -2.32 14.50
CA PRO A 11 10.32 -3.26 13.52
C PRO A 11 8.91 -2.83 13.06
N PRO A 12 8.67 -2.65 11.76
CA PRO A 12 7.38 -2.18 11.27
C PRO A 12 6.24 -3.09 11.67
N ARG A 13 5.17 -2.52 12.25
CA ARG A 13 3.94 -3.24 12.57
C ARG A 13 2.73 -2.50 12.00
N VAL A 14 1.78 -3.27 11.49
CA VAL A 14 0.54 -2.79 10.87
C VAL A 14 -0.62 -3.29 11.70
N GLN A 15 -1.56 -2.40 12.03
CA GLN A 15 -2.75 -2.75 12.79
C GLN A 15 -3.99 -2.13 12.14
N VAL A 16 -5.03 -2.93 11.95
CA VAL A 16 -6.35 -2.50 11.48
C VAL A 16 -7.36 -2.89 12.54
N ASP A 17 -8.13 -1.94 13.05
CA ASP A 17 -9.19 -2.18 14.06
C ASP A 17 -8.70 -3.04 15.23
N GLN A 18 -7.57 -2.62 15.80
CA GLN A 18 -6.86 -3.28 16.90
C GLN A 18 -6.23 -4.65 16.57
N ARG A 19 -6.43 -5.20 15.37
CA ARG A 19 -5.85 -6.46 14.92
C ARG A 19 -4.53 -6.22 14.18
N TYR A 20 -3.45 -6.86 14.64
CA TYR A 20 -2.19 -6.84 13.91
C TYR A 20 -2.30 -7.65 12.61
N LEU A 21 -1.80 -7.05 11.54
CA LEU A 21 -1.70 -7.67 10.22
C LEU A 21 -0.24 -7.95 9.91
N GLU A 22 0.04 -9.22 9.61
CA GLU A 22 1.35 -9.60 9.11
C GLU A 22 1.46 -9.25 7.63
N ILE A 23 2.46 -8.46 7.24
CA ILE A 23 2.81 -8.19 5.84
C ILE A 23 4.27 -8.60 5.64
N THR A 24 4.47 -9.84 5.17
CA THR A 24 5.82 -10.45 5.05
C THR A 24 6.64 -9.88 3.90
N ARG A 25 5.99 -9.43 2.83
CA ARG A 25 6.68 -8.86 1.67
C ARG A 25 7.11 -7.42 1.95
N ARG A 26 8.42 -7.21 2.05
CA ARG A 26 9.05 -5.89 2.27
C ARG A 26 8.52 -4.80 1.34
N LYS A 27 8.37 -5.07 0.03
CA LYS A 27 7.86 -4.08 -0.94
C LYS A 27 6.35 -3.80 -0.80
N THR A 28 5.56 -4.77 -0.36
CA THR A 28 4.14 -4.56 -0.05
C THR A 28 3.97 -3.70 1.19
N LEU A 29 4.78 -3.94 2.22
CA LEU A 29 4.82 -3.10 3.42
C LEU A 29 5.29 -1.68 3.08
N ALA A 30 6.37 -1.54 2.30
CA ALA A 30 6.87 -0.24 1.88
C ALA A 30 5.81 0.56 1.08
N LEU A 31 5.04 -0.11 0.22
CA LEU A 31 3.92 0.49 -0.49
C LEU A 31 2.87 1.07 0.48
N LEU A 32 2.45 0.30 1.48
CA LEU A 32 1.49 0.76 2.49
C LEU A 32 2.02 1.97 3.26
N VAL A 33 3.26 1.88 3.75
CA VAL A 33 3.91 2.96 4.51
C VAL A 33 4.03 4.22 3.68
N TYR A 34 4.42 4.09 2.41
CA TYR A 34 4.54 5.22 1.51
C TYR A 34 3.19 5.90 1.27
N LEU A 35 2.13 5.14 0.97
CA LEU A 35 0.79 5.70 0.75
C LEU A 35 0.22 6.37 2.01
N ALA A 36 0.48 5.80 3.19
CA ALA A 36 0.08 6.40 4.46
C ALA A 36 0.85 7.70 4.75
N GLY A 37 2.15 7.71 4.46
CA GLY A 37 3.00 8.88 4.66
C GLY A 37 2.74 10.01 3.67
N SER A 38 2.32 9.70 2.44
CA SER A 38 1.98 10.72 1.45
C SER A 38 0.66 11.42 1.76
N GLY A 39 -0.31 10.73 2.38
CA GLY A 39 -1.66 11.26 2.64
C GLY A 39 -2.52 11.52 1.39
N GLU A 40 -1.91 11.48 0.20
CA GLU A 40 -2.52 11.75 -1.09
C GLU A 40 -2.47 10.52 -2.01
N ARG A 41 -3.33 10.52 -3.04
CA ARG A 41 -3.24 9.54 -4.13
C ARG A 41 -1.93 9.72 -4.88
N GLN A 42 -1.30 8.61 -5.24
CA GLN A 42 -0.01 8.56 -5.92
C GLN A 42 -0.17 7.90 -7.29
N GLN A 43 0.54 8.42 -8.29
CA GLN A 43 0.57 7.78 -9.61
C GLN A 43 1.18 6.39 -9.51
N ARG A 44 0.53 5.42 -10.15
CA ARG A 44 0.97 4.03 -10.20
C ARG A 44 2.33 3.89 -10.85
N GLU A 45 2.62 4.72 -11.85
CA GLU A 45 3.93 4.75 -12.48
C GLU A 45 5.03 5.18 -11.52
N THR A 46 4.80 6.25 -10.76
CA THR A 46 5.74 6.73 -9.74
C THR A 46 6.02 5.66 -8.69
N LEU A 47 4.97 5.01 -8.17
CA LEU A 47 5.11 3.93 -7.20
C LEU A 47 5.85 2.71 -7.76
N ALA A 48 5.60 2.36 -9.02
CA ALA A 48 6.27 1.25 -9.67
C ALA A 48 7.78 1.50 -9.79
N THR A 49 8.17 2.68 -10.26
CA THR A 49 9.58 3.09 -10.41
C THR A 49 10.27 3.20 -9.05
N LEU A 50 9.63 3.83 -8.06
CA LEU A 50 10.19 4.03 -6.73
C LEU A 50 10.45 2.69 -6.01
N LEU A 51 9.49 1.77 -6.06
CA LEU A 51 9.56 0.53 -5.31
C LEU A 51 10.29 -0.58 -6.06
N TRP A 52 10.36 -0.55 -7.40
CA TRP A 52 11.06 -1.56 -8.21
C TRP A 52 11.97 -0.93 -9.27
N PRO A 53 13.00 -0.14 -8.88
CA PRO A 53 13.81 0.64 -9.81
C PRO A 53 14.67 -0.21 -10.78
N GLY A 54 14.93 -1.49 -10.45
CA GLY A 54 15.72 -2.39 -11.30
C GLY A 54 14.90 -3.20 -12.31
N LEU A 55 13.60 -2.98 -12.39
CA LEU A 55 12.72 -3.66 -13.35
C LEU A 55 12.38 -2.73 -14.50
N ASP A 56 12.16 -3.29 -15.69
CA ASP A 56 11.54 -2.53 -16.77
C ASP A 56 10.11 -2.08 -16.38
N GLN A 57 9.58 -1.10 -17.10
CA GLN A 57 8.29 -0.48 -16.78
C GLN A 57 7.13 -1.49 -16.75
N ARG A 58 7.14 -2.51 -17.62
CA ARG A 58 6.09 -3.54 -17.68
C ARG A 58 6.16 -4.45 -16.47
N GLN A 59 7.35 -4.90 -16.11
CA GLN A 59 7.61 -5.74 -14.95
C GLN A 59 7.34 -4.99 -13.64
N ALA A 60 7.74 -3.72 -13.53
CA ALA A 60 7.48 -2.87 -12.38
C ALA A 60 5.98 -2.65 -12.16
N ARG A 61 5.22 -2.32 -13.22
CA ARG A 61 3.74 -2.21 -13.15
C ARG A 61 3.08 -3.53 -12.75
N ALA A 62 3.57 -4.66 -13.25
CA ALA A 62 3.07 -5.98 -12.86
C ALA A 62 3.38 -6.30 -11.39
N ALA A 63 4.57 -5.93 -10.89
CA ALA A 63 4.95 -6.06 -9.48
C ALA A 63 4.07 -5.18 -8.57
N LEU A 64 3.84 -3.92 -8.95
CA LEU A 64 2.92 -3.02 -8.25
C LEU A 64 1.51 -3.60 -8.16
N ARG A 65 0.97 -4.10 -9.28
CA ARG A 65 -0.37 -4.72 -9.29
C ARG A 65 -0.47 -5.90 -8.32
N ARG A 66 0.56 -6.75 -8.25
CA ARG A 66 0.61 -7.86 -7.29
C ARG A 66 0.69 -7.36 -5.85
N GLY A 67 1.53 -6.36 -5.58
CA GLY A 67 1.63 -5.73 -4.25
C GLY A 67 0.31 -5.13 -3.80
N LEU A 68 -0.37 -4.38 -4.67
CA LEU A 68 -1.70 -3.82 -4.40
C LEU A 68 -2.76 -4.89 -4.16
N SER A 69 -2.75 -5.96 -4.95
CA SER A 69 -3.69 -7.07 -4.75
C SER A 69 -3.47 -7.76 -3.40
N GLU A 70 -2.22 -8.00 -3.02
CA GLU A 70 -1.90 -8.55 -1.71
C GLU A 70 -2.31 -7.62 -0.58
N LEU A 71 -2.02 -6.32 -0.71
CA LEU A 71 -2.38 -5.32 0.27
C LEU A 71 -3.91 -5.24 0.46
N ASN A 72 -4.68 -5.22 -0.62
CA ASN A 72 -6.15 -5.22 -0.58
C ASN A 72 -6.70 -6.48 0.11
N LYS A 73 -6.09 -7.65 -0.13
CA LYS A 73 -6.48 -8.90 0.54
C LYS A 73 -6.21 -8.88 2.04
N ARG A 74 -5.09 -8.28 2.46
CA ARG A 74 -4.69 -8.23 3.88
C ARG A 74 -5.44 -7.17 4.67
N LEU A 75 -5.63 -5.97 4.10
CA LEU A 75 -6.35 -4.87 4.75
C LEU A 75 -7.86 -5.08 4.74
N GLY A 76 -8.39 -5.74 3.71
CA GLY A 76 -9.83 -5.83 3.47
C GLY A 76 -10.34 -4.72 2.54
N LYS A 77 -11.61 -4.81 2.17
CA LYS A 77 -12.27 -3.86 1.25
C LYS A 77 -12.34 -2.46 1.89
N GLY A 78 -12.24 -1.42 1.07
CA GLY A 78 -12.41 -0.02 1.49
C GLY A 78 -11.12 0.73 1.83
N TRP A 79 -10.02 0.01 2.15
CA TRP A 79 -8.75 0.64 2.53
C TRP A 79 -7.93 1.21 1.38
N LEU A 80 -8.14 0.73 0.16
CA LEU A 80 -7.42 1.18 -1.02
C LEU A 80 -8.38 1.78 -2.03
N ALA A 81 -8.15 3.04 -2.39
CA ALA A 81 -8.80 3.71 -3.49
C ALA A 81 -7.84 3.68 -4.68
N ALA A 82 -8.05 2.74 -5.61
CA ALA A 82 -7.18 2.53 -6.76
C ALA A 82 -7.95 2.56 -8.08
N ASP A 83 -7.38 3.23 -9.07
CA ASP A 83 -7.84 3.19 -10.46
C ASP A 83 -6.69 2.74 -11.39
N ARG A 84 -6.81 3.01 -12.69
CA ARG A 84 -5.81 2.65 -13.71
C ARG A 84 -4.54 3.50 -13.66
N GLU A 85 -4.59 4.69 -13.10
CA GLU A 85 -3.53 5.71 -13.12
C GLU A 85 -2.97 6.00 -11.73
N SER A 86 -3.81 5.99 -10.69
CA SER A 86 -3.48 6.38 -9.33
C SER A 86 -3.94 5.36 -8.28
N VAL A 87 -3.32 5.44 -7.10
CA VAL A 87 -3.75 4.72 -5.91
C VAL A 87 -3.48 5.56 -4.66
N GLY A 88 -4.43 5.57 -3.74
CA GLY A 88 -4.28 6.12 -2.40
C GLY A 88 -4.89 5.18 -1.36
N LEU A 89 -4.73 5.55 -0.09
CA LEU A 89 -5.58 4.98 0.96
C LEU A 89 -6.99 5.56 0.81
N GLY A 90 -8.00 4.73 0.97
CA GLY A 90 -9.38 5.21 1.09
C GLY A 90 -9.49 6.01 2.37
N GLN A 91 -9.72 7.33 2.26
CA GLN A 91 -10.30 8.07 3.37
C GLN A 91 -11.77 7.63 3.51
N GLU A 92 -12.28 7.64 4.74
CA GLU A 92 -13.62 7.20 5.14
C GLU A 92 -14.66 7.21 4.01
N ALA A 93 -15.31 6.07 3.79
CA ALA A 93 -16.69 6.10 3.35
C ALA A 93 -17.53 6.56 4.55
N ASP A 94 -17.73 7.88 4.62
CA ASP A 94 -18.96 8.48 5.14
C ASP A 94 -19.56 9.33 4.02
#